data_AF-A0A1V4CE22-F1
#
_entry.id   AF-A0A1V4CE22-F1
#
_cell.length_a   1.000
_cell.length_b   1.000
_cell.length_c   1.000
_cell.angle_alpha   90.00
_cell.angle_beta   90.00
_cell.angle_gamma   90.00
#
_symmetry.space_group_name_H-M   'P 1'
#
loop_
_entity.id
_entity.type
_entity.pdbx_description
1 polymer ?
#
loop_
_entity_poly.entity_id
_entity_poly.type
_entity_poly.pdbx_seq_one_letter_code
_entity_poly.pdbx_strand_id
1 'polypeptide(L)'
;MSIDKALLRQLLLIERPWEVRDYRLDVRKRRCDVWIGQEPERGWFGRPKSAPAGELAVWQHLAIGPVRFHLHVILPLGFESKGIGWMGEPGMPFTRALAARVFALFGEGVPLQSVCTLLDLSLQDVWRYRYALDTGRAGGSEPVARPAEPAQAPAATPTGPAPASTAVPDVTDPVWLRLLDGDLSLDIKVLSLKLMLTKLRSQLDLIHDEEVRLLKLKELHRYFVKNERVLTHELDQLRLG
;
A
#
# COMPACT_ATOMS: atom_id res chain seq x y z
N MET A 1 31.89 -4.76 14.73
CA MET A 1 31.04 -5.73 15.48
C MET A 1 30.30 -6.56 14.45
N SER A 2 30.42 -7.89 14.52
CA SER A 2 29.61 -8.80 13.70
C SER A 2 28.44 -9.28 14.57
N ILE A 3 27.21 -9.07 14.11
CA ILE A 3 26.00 -9.66 14.68
C ILE A 3 25.95 -11.13 14.22
N ASP A 4 25.64 -12.04 15.15
CA ASP A 4 25.42 -13.45 14.81
C ASP A 4 24.15 -13.59 13.95
N LYS A 5 24.24 -14.32 12.83
CA LYS A 5 23.12 -14.60 11.92
C LYS A 5 22.01 -15.39 12.61
N ALA A 6 22.35 -16.28 13.54
CA ALA A 6 21.36 -17.04 14.30
C ALA A 6 20.57 -16.14 15.25
N LEU A 7 21.24 -15.20 15.92
CA LEU A 7 20.61 -14.18 16.74
C LEU A 7 19.72 -13.25 15.89
N LEU A 8 20.23 -12.80 14.73
CA LEU A 8 19.47 -11.94 13.83
C LEU A 8 18.19 -12.64 13.32
N ARG A 9 18.27 -13.94 13.02
CA ARG A 9 17.10 -14.77 12.68
C ARG A 9 16.05 -14.76 13.80
N GLN A 10 16.47 -14.95 15.04
CA GLN A 10 15.58 -14.94 16.21
C GLN A 10 14.96 -13.56 16.45
N LEU A 11 15.76 -12.49 16.38
CA LEU A 11 15.30 -11.12 16.60
C LEU A 11 14.24 -10.67 15.58
N LEU A 12 14.38 -11.13 14.34
CA LEU A 12 13.46 -10.82 13.24
C LEU A 12 12.31 -11.83 13.12
N LEU A 13 12.21 -12.77 14.08
CA LEU A 13 11.22 -13.84 14.11
C LEU A 13 11.16 -14.64 12.79
N ILE A 14 12.32 -14.85 12.16
CA ILE A 14 12.42 -15.59 10.90
C ILE A 14 12.35 -17.09 11.21
N GLU A 15 11.27 -17.70 10.73
CA GLU A 15 10.95 -19.12 10.92
C GLU A 15 11.54 -19.99 9.81
N ARG A 16 11.78 -21.28 10.13
CA ARG A 16 12.15 -22.28 9.12
C ARG A 16 11.05 -22.39 8.06
N PRO A 17 11.37 -22.67 6.79
CA PRO A 17 12.68 -23.08 6.25
C PRO A 17 13.63 -21.92 5.90
N TRP A 18 13.35 -20.70 6.35
CA TRP A 18 14.11 -19.51 5.98
C TRP A 18 15.28 -19.24 6.91
N GLU A 19 16.37 -18.78 6.35
CA GLU A 19 17.58 -18.43 7.09
C GLU A 19 18.18 -17.12 6.60
N VAL A 20 18.85 -16.42 7.53
CA VAL A 20 19.67 -15.26 7.21
C VAL A 20 20.93 -15.74 6.50
N ARG A 21 21.00 -15.48 5.18
CA ARG A 21 22.14 -15.81 4.33
C ARG A 21 23.25 -14.80 4.52
N ASP A 22 22.91 -13.53 4.56
CA ASP A 22 23.86 -12.45 4.76
C ASP A 22 23.22 -11.22 5.38
N TYR A 23 24.03 -10.28 5.88
CA TYR A 23 23.54 -8.99 6.33
C TYR A 23 24.60 -7.90 6.18
N ARG A 24 24.14 -6.66 6.05
CA ARG A 24 24.97 -5.46 5.97
C ARG A 24 24.43 -4.41 6.91
N LEU A 25 25.20 -4.09 7.94
CA LEU A 25 24.88 -3.04 8.90
C LEU A 25 25.64 -1.75 8.56
N ASP A 26 24.90 -0.70 8.19
CA ASP A 26 25.40 0.66 8.10
C ASP A 26 25.06 1.40 9.40
N VAL A 27 26.09 1.56 10.24
CA VAL A 27 25.95 2.21 11.56
C VAL A 27 25.63 3.70 11.42
N ARG A 28 26.15 4.37 10.37
CA ARG A 28 25.93 5.81 10.16
C ARG A 28 24.49 6.08 9.74
N LYS A 29 23.96 5.26 8.82
CA LYS A 29 22.57 5.34 8.36
C LYS A 29 21.58 4.64 9.27
N ARG A 30 22.07 3.95 10.31
CA ARG A 30 21.28 3.12 11.24
C ARG A 30 20.37 2.16 10.48
N ARG A 31 20.92 1.51 9.46
CA ARG A 31 20.20 0.61 8.55
C ARG A 31 20.89 -0.74 8.50
N CYS A 32 20.11 -1.80 8.62
CA CYS A 32 20.56 -3.17 8.41
C CYS A 32 19.78 -3.78 7.24
N ASP A 33 20.48 -4.07 6.16
CA ASP A 33 19.95 -4.89 5.06
C ASP A 33 20.23 -6.37 5.40
N VAL A 34 19.20 -7.22 5.34
CA VAL A 34 19.28 -8.64 5.70
C VAL A 34 18.82 -9.47 4.52
N TRP A 35 19.70 -10.33 4.01
CA TRP A 35 19.39 -11.25 2.91
C TRP A 35 18.93 -12.59 3.46
N ILE A 36 17.73 -12.99 3.09
CA ILE A 36 17.05 -14.20 3.56
C ILE A 36 16.84 -15.14 2.38
N GLY A 37 17.12 -16.41 2.58
CA GLY A 37 16.83 -17.46 1.61
C GLY A 37 16.47 -18.76 2.30
N GLN A 38 15.81 -19.67 1.58
CA GLN A 38 15.49 -21.00 2.11
C GLN A 38 16.76 -21.83 2.30
N GLU A 39 16.76 -22.71 3.30
CA GLU A 39 17.79 -23.74 3.45
C GLU A 39 17.85 -24.60 2.18
N PRO A 40 19.01 -24.68 1.49
CA PRO A 40 19.12 -25.55 0.35
C PRO A 40 18.93 -26.99 0.82
N GLU A 41 17.97 -27.70 0.23
CA GLU A 41 17.81 -29.14 0.47
C GLU A 41 19.16 -29.83 0.24
N ARG A 42 19.67 -30.47 1.29
CA ARG A 42 20.87 -31.31 1.16
C ARG A 42 20.46 -32.61 0.50
N GLY A 43 21.00 -32.90 -0.68
CA GLY A 43 20.81 -34.20 -1.32
C GLY A 43 21.43 -35.32 -0.48
N TRP A 44 21.05 -36.57 -0.77
CA TRP A 44 21.52 -37.81 -0.11
C TRP A 44 23.05 -37.92 0.04
N PHE A 45 23.84 -37.19 -0.75
CA PHE A 45 25.31 -37.17 -0.69
C PHE A 45 25.90 -35.85 -0.16
N GLY A 46 25.13 -35.06 0.60
CA GLY A 46 25.61 -33.81 1.19
C GLY A 46 25.94 -32.70 0.18
N ARG A 47 25.65 -32.91 -1.11
CA ARG A 47 25.80 -31.87 -2.14
C ARG A 47 24.65 -30.86 -1.99
N PRO A 48 24.96 -29.56 -1.85
CA PRO A 48 23.94 -28.53 -1.81
C PRO A 48 23.23 -28.49 -3.17
N LYS A 49 21.90 -28.63 -3.18
CA LYS A 49 21.09 -28.35 -4.36
C LYS A 49 21.12 -26.84 -4.61
N SER A 50 21.23 -26.43 -5.88
CA SER A 50 21.28 -25.01 -6.24
C SER A 50 20.08 -24.28 -5.65
N ALA A 51 20.30 -23.08 -5.11
CA ALA A 51 19.22 -22.29 -4.54
C ALA A 51 18.13 -22.06 -5.60
N PRO A 52 16.84 -22.19 -5.26
CA PRO A 52 15.76 -22.01 -6.22
C PRO A 52 15.81 -20.61 -6.82
N ALA A 53 15.67 -20.52 -8.15
CA ALA A 53 15.46 -19.25 -8.83
C ALA A 53 14.15 -18.63 -8.31
N GLY A 54 14.18 -17.34 -8.02
CA GLY A 54 13.07 -16.65 -7.37
C GLY A 54 13.06 -15.16 -7.64
N GLU A 55 11.95 -14.52 -7.32
CA GLU A 55 11.79 -13.08 -7.38
C GLU A 55 12.35 -12.43 -6.12
N LEU A 56 13.14 -11.36 -6.29
CA LEU A 56 13.64 -10.60 -5.16
C LEU A 56 12.54 -9.66 -4.64
N ALA A 57 12.07 -9.93 -3.43
CA ALA A 57 11.20 -9.02 -2.69
C ALA A 57 11.99 -8.26 -1.63
N VAL A 58 11.66 -6.97 -1.46
CA VAL A 58 12.30 -6.11 -0.47
C VAL A 58 11.24 -5.45 0.39
N TRP A 59 11.36 -5.61 1.71
CA TRP A 59 10.43 -5.05 2.68
C TRP A 59 11.13 -4.36 3.84
N GLN A 60 10.60 -3.24 4.29
CA GLN A 60 10.95 -2.69 5.59
C GLN A 60 10.28 -3.49 6.71
N HIS A 61 11.06 -3.76 7.76
CA HIS A 61 10.62 -4.46 8.97
C HIS A 61 10.67 -3.54 10.19
N LEU A 62 10.15 -4.03 11.32
CA LEU A 62 10.17 -3.32 12.59
C LEU A 62 11.61 -2.96 12.97
N ALA A 63 11.80 -1.74 13.45
CA ALA A 63 13.08 -1.28 13.96
C ALA A 63 13.39 -1.95 15.32
N ILE A 64 14.67 -2.22 15.58
CA ILE A 64 15.15 -2.67 16.88
C ILE A 64 16.08 -1.59 17.42
N GLY A 65 15.62 -0.92 18.49
CA GLY A 65 16.25 0.32 18.96
C GLY A 65 16.28 1.35 17.82
N PRO A 66 17.43 1.99 17.54
CA PRO A 66 17.53 3.00 16.49
C PRO A 66 17.77 2.41 15.09
N VAL A 67 17.90 1.09 14.94
CA VAL A 67 18.29 0.45 13.67
C VAL A 67 17.07 -0.03 12.91
N ARG A 68 16.95 0.42 11.66
CA ARG A 68 15.92 -0.04 10.71
C ARG A 68 16.37 -1.28 9.97
N PHE A 69 15.45 -2.21 9.75
CA PHE A 69 15.71 -3.46 9.05
C PHE A 69 15.01 -3.48 7.69
N HIS A 70 15.76 -3.85 6.66
CA HIS A 70 15.24 -4.13 5.32
C HIS A 70 15.52 -5.58 4.98
N LEU A 71 14.48 -6.34 4.72
CA LEU A 71 14.56 -7.76 4.40
C LEU A 71 14.57 -7.92 2.89
N HIS A 72 15.63 -8.54 2.37
CA HIS A 72 15.81 -8.90 0.98
C HIS A 72 15.58 -10.40 0.87
N VAL A 73 14.47 -10.82 0.28
CA VAL A 73 14.03 -12.22 0.30
C VAL A 73 13.89 -12.72 -1.13
N ILE A 74 14.53 -13.85 -1.43
CA ILE A 74 14.35 -14.54 -2.70
C ILE A 74 13.13 -15.46 -2.55
N LEU A 75 12.03 -15.09 -3.18
CA LEU A 75 10.79 -15.85 -3.17
C LEU A 75 10.79 -16.88 -4.30
N PRO A 76 10.67 -18.19 -4.01
CA PRO A 76 10.46 -19.18 -5.06
C PRO A 76 9.23 -18.84 -5.89
N LEU A 77 9.27 -19.16 -7.18
CA LEU A 77 8.13 -18.93 -8.08
C LEU A 77 6.88 -19.64 -7.55
N GLY A 78 5.77 -18.90 -7.45
CA GLY A 78 4.50 -19.42 -6.91
C GLY A 78 4.46 -19.59 -5.40
N PHE A 79 5.44 -19.07 -4.65
CA PHE A 79 5.40 -19.09 -3.18
C PHE A 79 4.35 -18.13 -2.63
N GLU A 80 3.44 -18.65 -1.80
CA GLU A 80 2.42 -17.87 -1.11
C GLU A 80 2.92 -17.44 0.28
N SER A 81 2.96 -16.14 0.54
CA SER A 81 3.44 -15.56 1.81
C SER A 81 2.41 -15.59 2.95
N LYS A 82 1.24 -16.20 2.73
CA LYS A 82 0.05 -16.09 3.58
C LYS A 82 0.33 -16.50 5.03
N GLY A 83 -0.06 -15.64 5.97
CA GLY A 83 0.04 -15.88 7.41
C GLY A 83 1.43 -15.66 8.02
N ILE A 84 2.48 -15.42 7.23
CA ILE A 84 3.84 -15.22 7.76
C ILE A 84 4.04 -13.75 8.15
N GLY A 85 4.19 -13.47 9.45
CA GLY A 85 4.25 -12.10 9.98
C GLY A 85 5.49 -11.30 9.56
N TRP A 86 6.67 -11.94 9.52
CA TRP A 86 7.92 -11.27 9.12
C TRP A 86 8.04 -11.07 7.61
N MET A 87 7.13 -11.65 6.81
CA MET A 87 7.10 -11.51 5.36
C MET A 87 6.06 -10.48 4.93
N GLY A 88 6.36 -9.74 3.86
CA GLY A 88 5.39 -8.84 3.22
C GLY A 88 4.72 -9.50 2.02
N GLU A 89 3.77 -8.78 1.41
CA GLU A 89 3.28 -9.17 0.09
C GLU A 89 4.24 -8.67 -0.99
N PRO A 90 4.48 -9.45 -2.08
CA PRO A 90 5.27 -8.98 -3.22
C PRO A 90 4.77 -7.64 -3.74
N GLY A 91 5.70 -6.70 -3.97
CA GLY A 91 5.39 -5.34 -4.44
C GLY A 91 4.87 -4.36 -3.36
N MET A 92 4.67 -4.81 -2.12
CA MET A 92 4.40 -3.93 -0.98
C MET A 92 5.71 -3.47 -0.31
N PRO A 93 5.72 -2.30 0.34
CA PRO A 93 6.92 -1.77 0.99
C PRO A 93 7.23 -2.41 2.36
N PHE A 94 6.24 -3.05 3.00
CA PHE A 94 6.33 -3.47 4.40
C PHE A 94 6.12 -4.96 4.61
N THR A 95 6.78 -5.50 5.64
CA THR A 95 6.41 -6.77 6.24
C THR A 95 5.03 -6.70 6.90
N ARG A 96 4.33 -7.83 7.00
CA ARG A 96 3.01 -7.91 7.66
C ARG A 96 3.04 -7.42 9.11
N ALA A 97 4.10 -7.73 9.87
CA ALA A 97 4.27 -7.29 11.24
C ALA A 97 4.35 -5.75 11.36
N LEU A 98 5.12 -5.11 10.47
CA LEU A 98 5.20 -3.65 10.43
C LEU A 98 3.85 -3.04 10.03
N ALA A 99 3.19 -3.59 9.01
CA ALA A 99 1.87 -3.14 8.60
C ALA A 99 0.84 -3.26 9.73
N ALA A 100 0.80 -4.39 10.44
CA ALA A 100 -0.08 -4.58 11.59
C ALA A 100 0.15 -3.52 12.68
N ARG A 101 1.42 -3.14 12.95
CA ARG A 101 1.76 -2.08 13.89
C ARG A 101 1.27 -0.70 13.42
N VAL A 102 1.42 -0.40 12.12
CA VAL A 102 0.90 0.82 11.50
C VAL A 102 -0.63 0.90 11.69
N PHE A 103 -1.37 -0.18 11.43
CA PHE A 103 -2.83 -0.19 11.60
C PHE A 103 -3.27 -0.12 13.05
N ALA A 104 -2.55 -0.75 13.98
CA ALA A 104 -2.84 -0.62 15.40
C ALA A 104 -2.79 0.85 15.84
N LEU A 105 -1.75 1.58 15.43
CA LEU A 105 -1.61 3.01 15.73
C LEU A 105 -2.73 3.85 15.10
N PHE A 106 -3.13 3.54 13.87
CA PHE A 106 -4.29 4.20 13.26
C PHE A 106 -5.60 3.88 13.99
N GLY A 107 -5.78 2.64 14.45
CA GLY A 107 -6.93 2.22 15.25
C GLY A 107 -6.99 2.94 16.59
N GLU A 108 -5.83 3.30 17.16
CA GLU A 108 -5.69 4.13 18.36
C GLU A 108 -5.88 5.64 18.07
N GLY A 109 -6.14 6.04 16.82
CA GLY A 109 -6.35 7.43 16.43
C GLY A 109 -5.07 8.25 16.25
N VAL A 110 -3.90 7.60 16.23
CA VAL A 110 -2.61 8.28 15.99
C VAL A 110 -2.58 8.85 14.58
N PRO A 111 -2.26 10.15 14.39
CA PRO A 111 -2.26 10.75 13.07
C PRO A 111 -1.11 10.22 12.21
N LEU A 112 -1.33 10.20 10.89
CA LEU A 112 -0.37 9.69 9.90
C LEU A 112 1.06 10.22 10.06
N GLN A 113 1.20 11.53 10.31
CA GLN A 113 2.51 12.12 10.51
C GLN A 113 3.22 11.53 11.73
N SER A 114 2.51 11.39 12.86
CA SER A 114 3.06 10.75 14.05
C SER A 114 3.41 9.29 13.82
N VAL A 115 2.62 8.53 13.05
CA VAL A 115 2.97 7.14 12.69
C VAL A 115 4.26 7.09 11.87
N CYS A 116 4.41 7.97 10.87
CA CYS A 116 5.62 8.06 10.06
C CYS A 116 6.85 8.41 10.92
N THR A 117 6.72 9.35 11.85
CA THR A 117 7.80 9.74 12.76
C THR A 117 8.17 8.63 13.75
N LEU A 118 7.17 8.00 14.38
CA LEU A 118 7.39 6.98 15.42
C LEU A 118 8.01 5.69 14.86
N LEU A 119 7.66 5.33 13.63
CA LEU A 119 8.13 4.10 12.97
C LEU A 119 9.24 4.36 11.94
N ASP A 120 9.68 5.61 11.78
CA ASP A 120 10.68 6.05 10.80
C ASP A 120 10.37 5.55 9.37
N LEU A 121 9.11 5.78 8.97
CA LEU A 121 8.55 5.39 7.68
C LEU A 121 8.45 6.59 6.74
N SER A 122 8.62 6.34 5.44
CA SER A 122 8.30 7.34 4.44
C SER A 122 6.78 7.50 4.32
N LEU A 123 6.34 8.73 4.11
CA LEU A 123 4.93 9.03 3.86
C LEU A 123 4.42 8.28 2.61
N GLN A 124 5.27 8.19 1.58
CA GLN A 124 4.99 7.50 0.32
C GLN A 124 4.68 6.01 0.53
N ASP A 125 5.48 5.31 1.35
CA ASP A 125 5.30 3.87 1.59
C ASP A 125 4.02 3.57 2.37
N VAL A 126 3.70 4.39 3.37
CA VAL A 126 2.46 4.24 4.16
C VAL A 126 1.24 4.44 3.27
N TRP A 127 1.28 5.41 2.36
CA TRP A 127 0.20 5.62 1.39
C TRP A 127 0.12 4.52 0.34
N ARG A 128 1.25 4.06 -0.21
CA ARG A 128 1.29 2.94 -1.16
C ARG A 128 0.65 1.69 -0.57
N TYR A 129 0.97 1.39 0.69
CA TYR A 129 0.39 0.26 1.40
C TYR A 129 -1.11 0.46 1.65
N ARG A 130 -1.53 1.63 2.13
CA ARG A 130 -2.95 1.95 2.34
C ARG A 130 -3.78 1.86 1.06
N TYR A 131 -3.28 2.43 -0.03
CA TYR A 131 -3.92 2.37 -1.35
C TYR A 131 -4.08 0.93 -1.84
N ALA A 132 -3.06 0.10 -1.64
CA ALA A 132 -3.14 -1.30 -2.00
C ALA A 132 -4.19 -2.08 -1.19
N LEU A 133 -4.42 -1.73 0.08
CA LEU A 133 -5.51 -2.30 0.86
C LEU A 133 -6.88 -1.82 0.36
N ASP A 134 -7.03 -0.52 0.14
CA ASP A 134 -8.28 0.08 -0.31
C ASP A 134 -8.71 -0.46 -1.69
N THR A 135 -7.74 -0.87 -2.53
CA THR A 135 -7.97 -1.47 -3.86
C THR A 135 -8.05 -3.00 -3.83
N GLY A 136 -7.98 -3.62 -2.65
CA GLY A 136 -8.04 -5.09 -2.49
C GLY A 136 -6.79 -5.85 -2.96
N ARG A 137 -5.71 -5.16 -3.33
CA ARG A 137 -4.44 -5.78 -3.75
C ARG A 137 -3.58 -6.29 -2.60
N ALA A 138 -3.69 -5.69 -1.40
CA ALA A 138 -2.89 -6.06 -0.23
C ALA A 138 -3.69 -6.88 0.82
N GLY A 139 -4.97 -7.12 0.59
CA GLY A 139 -5.86 -7.80 1.53
C GLY A 139 -6.28 -9.16 1.01
N GLY A 140 -5.51 -10.20 1.33
CA GLY A 140 -6.01 -11.57 1.30
C GLY A 140 -7.11 -11.75 2.35
N SER A 141 -8.30 -11.26 2.06
CA SER A 141 -9.54 -11.58 2.75
C SER A 141 -10.53 -12.04 1.71
N GLU A 142 -10.59 -13.34 1.46
CA GLU A 142 -11.79 -13.90 0.88
C GLU A 142 -12.95 -13.66 1.87
N PRO A 143 -14.10 -13.17 1.40
CA PRO A 143 -15.31 -13.23 2.19
C PRO A 143 -15.58 -14.70 2.53
N VAL A 144 -15.87 -14.98 3.80
CA VAL A 144 -16.32 -16.30 4.28
C VAL A 144 -17.30 -16.90 3.26
N ALA A 145 -16.86 -17.97 2.61
CA ALA A 145 -17.64 -18.70 1.63
C ALA A 145 -18.91 -19.23 2.29
N ARG A 146 -20.07 -18.69 1.89
CA ARG A 146 -21.35 -19.38 2.05
C ARG A 146 -21.36 -20.54 1.04
N PRO A 147 -21.84 -21.74 1.40
CA PRO A 147 -21.89 -22.88 0.49
C PRO A 147 -22.73 -22.55 -0.75
N ALA A 148 -22.18 -22.84 -1.92
CA ALA A 148 -22.82 -22.68 -3.22
C ALA A 148 -23.81 -23.82 -3.48
N GLU A 149 -25.03 -23.47 -3.88
CA GLU A 149 -25.91 -24.36 -4.65
C GLU A 149 -25.68 -24.14 -6.16
N PRO A 150 -25.85 -25.19 -6.98
CA PRO A 150 -25.23 -25.26 -8.30
C PRO A 150 -25.96 -24.51 -9.42
N ALA A 151 -25.13 -24.02 -10.34
CA ALA A 151 -25.45 -23.25 -11.53
C ALA A 151 -26.29 -24.00 -12.58
N GLN A 152 -27.18 -23.25 -13.25
CA GLN A 152 -27.63 -23.53 -14.62
C GLN A 152 -27.24 -22.37 -15.52
N ALA A 153 -26.64 -22.70 -16.66
CA ALA A 153 -26.24 -21.79 -17.75
C ALA A 153 -27.24 -21.92 -18.93
N PRO A 154 -27.00 -21.26 -20.09
CA PRO A 154 -27.17 -19.83 -20.34
C PRO A 154 -28.13 -19.58 -21.52
N ALA A 155 -28.73 -18.39 -21.64
CA ALA A 155 -29.39 -17.99 -22.88
C ALA A 155 -29.38 -16.47 -23.12
N ALA A 156 -28.90 -16.14 -24.32
CA ALA A 156 -29.28 -15.02 -25.19
C ALA A 156 -29.01 -13.56 -24.75
N THR A 157 -28.03 -12.95 -25.40
CA THR A 157 -28.09 -11.56 -25.92
C THR A 157 -29.30 -11.39 -26.85
N PRO A 158 -29.99 -10.23 -26.88
CA PRO A 158 -29.47 -9.09 -27.63
C PRO A 158 -29.72 -7.68 -27.05
N THR A 159 -28.75 -6.80 -27.33
CA THR A 159 -28.88 -5.39 -27.76
C THR A 159 -29.74 -4.41 -26.94
N GLY A 160 -29.07 -3.44 -26.29
CA GLY A 160 -29.62 -2.18 -25.78
C GLY A 160 -28.49 -1.19 -25.42
N PRO A 161 -28.67 0.13 -25.58
CA PRO A 161 -27.63 1.08 -25.96
C PRO A 161 -26.81 1.67 -24.81
N ALA A 162 -25.57 2.06 -25.15
CA ALA A 162 -24.66 3.05 -24.52
C ALA A 162 -24.51 3.06 -22.99
N PRO A 163 -23.30 2.90 -22.43
CA PRO A 163 -23.07 3.23 -21.04
C PRO A 163 -23.24 4.74 -20.86
N ALA A 164 -24.11 5.13 -19.93
CA ALA A 164 -24.24 6.49 -19.44
C ALA A 164 -22.85 7.08 -19.18
N SER A 165 -22.57 8.23 -19.77
CA SER A 165 -21.37 9.01 -19.50
C SER A 165 -21.26 9.21 -17.99
N THR A 166 -20.18 8.71 -17.40
CA THR A 166 -19.83 8.93 -16.00
C THR A 166 -19.95 10.42 -15.69
N ALA A 167 -20.78 10.77 -14.70
CA ALA A 167 -21.15 12.15 -14.43
C ALA A 167 -19.99 12.98 -13.83
N VAL A 168 -18.86 12.34 -13.51
CA VAL A 168 -17.68 12.92 -12.87
C VAL A 168 -16.50 12.86 -13.85
N PRO A 169 -15.75 13.96 -14.07
CA PRO A 169 -14.54 13.98 -14.90
C PRO A 169 -13.49 12.98 -14.41
N ASP A 170 -12.71 12.38 -15.31
CA ASP A 170 -11.68 11.41 -14.94
C ASP A 170 -10.63 12.03 -13.99
N VAL A 171 -9.97 11.19 -13.19
CA VAL A 171 -8.94 11.60 -12.22
C VAL A 171 -7.78 12.36 -12.88
N THR A 172 -7.49 12.05 -14.16
CA THR A 172 -6.41 12.67 -14.94
C THR A 172 -6.77 14.02 -15.54
N ASP A 173 -8.03 14.46 -15.39
CA ASP A 173 -8.51 15.72 -15.94
C ASP A 173 -7.86 16.93 -15.23
N PRO A 174 -7.27 17.89 -15.98
CA PRO A 174 -6.65 19.09 -15.40
C PRO A 174 -7.63 19.96 -14.60
N VAL A 175 -8.95 19.76 -14.75
CA VAL A 175 -9.97 20.47 -13.96
C VAL A 175 -9.76 20.29 -12.44
N TRP A 176 -9.25 19.13 -12.01
CA TRP A 176 -8.98 18.85 -10.60
C TRP A 176 -7.80 19.66 -10.06
N LEU A 177 -6.76 19.88 -10.89
CA LEU A 177 -5.63 20.74 -10.54
C LEU A 177 -6.09 22.19 -10.46
N ARG A 178 -6.82 22.68 -11.48
CA ARG A 178 -7.35 24.05 -11.51
C ARG A 178 -8.28 24.35 -10.34
N LEU A 179 -9.08 23.36 -9.91
CA LEU A 179 -9.91 23.47 -8.71
C LEU A 179 -9.08 23.58 -7.43
N LEU A 180 -7.97 22.86 -7.33
CA LEU A 180 -7.12 22.89 -6.15
C LEU A 180 -6.23 24.14 -6.11
N ASP A 181 -5.65 24.56 -7.22
CA ASP A 181 -4.83 25.77 -7.32
C ASP A 181 -5.65 27.06 -7.17
N GLY A 182 -6.99 26.96 -7.23
CA GLY A 182 -7.91 28.08 -7.01
C GLY A 182 -8.26 28.85 -8.30
N ASP A 183 -7.69 28.45 -9.44
CA ASP A 183 -8.01 28.98 -10.77
C ASP A 183 -9.46 28.70 -11.19
N LEU A 184 -10.07 27.64 -10.66
CA LEU A 184 -11.49 27.34 -10.84
C LEU A 184 -12.25 27.60 -9.52
N SER A 185 -12.98 28.72 -9.48
CA SER A 185 -13.85 29.07 -8.36
C SER A 185 -15.24 28.46 -8.55
N LEU A 186 -15.57 27.44 -7.75
CA LEU A 186 -16.92 26.88 -7.69
C LEU A 186 -17.78 27.62 -6.66
N ASP A 187 -19.05 27.86 -6.98
CA ASP A 187 -20.08 28.19 -6.00
C ASP A 187 -20.46 26.92 -5.22
N ILE A 188 -19.76 26.72 -4.09
CA ILE A 188 -19.88 25.53 -3.23
C ILE A 188 -21.03 25.74 -2.25
N LYS A 189 -22.14 25.02 -2.47
CA LYS A 189 -23.31 25.04 -1.56
C LYS A 189 -23.14 24.05 -0.42
N VAL A 190 -22.30 23.04 -0.61
CA VAL A 190 -22.05 21.98 0.37
C VAL A 190 -20.87 22.31 1.29
N LEU A 191 -21.16 22.59 2.56
CA LEU A 191 -20.15 22.97 3.57
C LEU A 191 -19.02 21.93 3.72
N SER A 192 -19.33 20.64 3.63
CA SER A 192 -18.34 19.57 3.74
C SER A 192 -17.32 19.58 2.59
N LEU A 193 -17.76 19.91 1.37
CA LEU A 193 -16.86 20.09 0.23
C LEU A 193 -15.97 21.33 0.44
N LYS A 194 -16.53 22.43 0.97
CA LYS A 194 -15.78 23.66 1.26
C LYS A 194 -14.67 23.43 2.28
N LEU A 195 -14.97 22.71 3.37
CA LEU A 195 -13.98 22.36 4.39
C LEU A 195 -12.90 21.42 3.83
N MET A 196 -13.30 20.42 3.03
CA MET A 196 -12.38 19.49 2.39
C MET A 196 -11.43 20.21 1.42
N LEU A 197 -11.95 21.08 0.56
CA LEU A 197 -11.14 21.89 -0.36
C LEU A 197 -10.19 22.82 0.39
N THR A 198 -10.67 23.50 1.44
CA THR A 198 -9.82 24.38 2.26
C THR A 198 -8.66 23.61 2.90
N LYS A 199 -8.93 22.40 3.41
CA LYS A 199 -7.91 21.50 3.97
C LYS A 199 -6.95 20.96 2.91
N LEU A 200 -7.44 20.62 1.72
CA LEU A 200 -6.60 20.10 0.64
C LEU A 200 -5.68 21.19 0.10
N ARG A 201 -6.18 22.41 -0.09
CA ARG A 201 -5.40 23.56 -0.54
C ARG A 201 -4.27 23.90 0.42
N SER A 202 -4.56 24.01 1.72
CA SER A 202 -3.51 24.28 2.72
C SER A 202 -2.47 23.16 2.84
N GLN A 203 -2.85 21.91 2.55
CA GLN A 203 -1.91 20.79 2.48
C GLN A 203 -1.05 20.82 1.23
N LEU A 204 -1.58 21.28 0.09
CA LEU A 204 -0.83 21.39 -1.16
C LEU A 204 0.15 22.57 -1.15
N ASP A 205 -0.18 23.67 -0.46
CA ASP A 205 0.74 24.80 -0.26
C ASP A 205 2.02 24.41 0.48
N LEU A 206 1.95 23.38 1.34
CA LEU A 206 3.08 22.88 2.13
C LEU A 206 3.82 21.71 1.45
N ILE A 207 3.23 21.12 0.40
CA ILE A 207 3.72 19.89 -0.23
C ILE A 207 4.07 20.14 -1.69
N HIS A 208 5.37 20.20 -1.98
CA HIS A 208 5.89 20.39 -3.34
C HIS A 208 6.05 19.10 -4.15
N ASP A 209 5.80 17.94 -3.54
CA ASP A 209 5.93 16.63 -4.18
C ASP A 209 4.75 16.36 -5.13
N GLU A 210 5.05 16.19 -6.42
CA GLU A 210 4.10 15.98 -7.51
C GLU A 210 3.31 14.66 -7.34
N GLU A 211 3.91 13.64 -6.73
CA GLU A 211 3.21 12.38 -6.46
C GLU A 211 2.16 12.54 -5.35
N VAL A 212 2.47 13.35 -4.33
CA VAL A 212 1.53 13.63 -3.24
C VAL A 212 0.38 14.51 -3.72
N ARG A 213 0.64 15.42 -4.66
CA ARG A 213 -0.38 16.20 -5.35
C ARG A 213 -1.37 15.28 -6.07
N LEU A 214 -0.88 14.32 -6.85
CA LEU A 214 -1.70 13.34 -7.55
C LEU A 214 -2.58 12.51 -6.59
N LEU A 215 -2.07 12.19 -5.40
CA LEU A 215 -2.81 11.46 -4.37
C LEU A 215 -3.96 12.30 -3.78
N LYS A 216 -3.75 13.61 -3.59
CA LYS A 216 -4.80 14.54 -3.15
C LYS A 216 -5.89 14.75 -4.19
N LEU A 217 -5.52 14.76 -5.47
CA LEU A 217 -6.47 14.75 -6.57
C LEU A 217 -7.35 13.49 -6.56
N LYS A 218 -6.75 12.31 -6.34
CA LYS A 218 -7.50 11.05 -6.22
C LYS A 218 -8.47 11.06 -5.03
N GLU A 219 -8.06 11.62 -3.89
CA GLU A 219 -8.91 11.79 -2.70
C GLU A 219 -10.12 12.67 -3.00
N LEU A 220 -9.90 13.80 -3.68
CA LEU A 220 -10.94 14.74 -4.12
C LEU A 220 -11.90 14.07 -5.11
N HIS A 221 -11.39 13.45 -6.18
CA HIS A 221 -12.20 12.75 -7.17
C HIS A 221 -13.09 11.68 -6.53
N ARG A 222 -12.56 10.86 -5.61
CA ARG A 222 -13.34 9.85 -4.89
C ARG A 222 -14.46 10.46 -4.06
N TYR A 223 -14.23 11.63 -3.46
CA TYR A 223 -15.27 12.34 -2.72
C TYR A 223 -16.41 12.80 -3.64
N PHE A 224 -16.10 13.27 -4.84
CA PHE A 224 -17.09 13.61 -5.85
C PHE A 224 -17.88 12.39 -6.34
N VAL A 225 -17.21 11.28 -6.65
CA VAL A 225 -17.88 10.02 -7.04
C VAL A 225 -18.80 9.51 -5.92
N LYS A 226 -18.35 9.55 -4.67
CA LYS A 226 -19.15 9.06 -3.53
C LYS A 226 -20.37 9.93 -3.24
N ASN A 227 -20.28 11.23 -3.50
CA ASN A 227 -21.31 12.21 -3.15
C ASN A 227 -21.99 12.82 -4.40
N GLU A 228 -21.94 12.12 -5.53
CA GLU A 228 -22.42 12.59 -6.84
C GLU A 228 -23.83 13.18 -6.78
N ARG A 229 -24.75 12.49 -6.08
CA ARG A 229 -26.16 12.91 -5.93
C ARG A 229 -26.36 14.20 -5.13
N VAL A 230 -25.41 14.52 -4.26
CA VAL A 230 -25.47 15.69 -3.37
C VAL A 230 -24.72 16.87 -3.99
N LEU A 231 -23.74 16.58 -4.85
CA LEU A 231 -22.86 17.55 -5.50
C LEU A 231 -23.26 17.86 -6.94
N THR A 232 -24.50 17.61 -7.34
CA THR A 232 -24.97 17.82 -8.72
C THR A 232 -24.69 19.25 -9.21
N HIS A 233 -24.93 20.25 -8.35
CA HIS A 233 -24.70 21.67 -8.67
C HIS A 233 -23.22 22.01 -8.88
N GLU A 234 -22.34 21.38 -8.12
CA GLU A 234 -20.89 21.55 -8.21
C GLU A 234 -20.29 20.75 -9.36
N LEU A 235 -20.85 19.57 -9.67
CA LEU A 235 -20.49 18.75 -10.82
C LEU A 235 -20.87 19.41 -12.14
N ASP A 236 -22.01 20.09 -12.20
CA ASP A 236 -22.42 20.84 -13.38
C ASP A 236 -21.49 22.04 -13.64
N GLN A 237 -21.04 22.73 -12.58
CA GLN A 237 -20.04 23.80 -12.70
C GLN A 237 -18.65 23.27 -13.11
N LEU A 238 -18.25 22.11 -12.61
CA LEU A 238 -17.00 21.43 -12.98
C LEU A 238 -16.95 21.05 -14.47
N ARG A 239 -18.10 20.87 -15.13
CA ARG A 239 -18.18 20.56 -16.57
C ARG A 239 -18.12 21.80 -17.47
N LEU A 240 -18.43 22.97 -16.92
CA LEU A 240 -18.57 24.22 -17.67
C LEU A 240 -17.31 25.10 -17.65
N GLY A 241 -16.29 24.76 -16.85
CA GLY A 241 -15.05 25.55 -16.67
C GLY A 241 -13.77 24.78 -16.97
#